data_AF-A0A957UTH5-F1
#
_entry.id   AF-A0A957UTH5-F1
#
_cell.length_a   1.000
_cell.length_b   1.000
_cell.length_c   1.000
_cell.angle_alpha   90.00
_cell.angle_beta   90.00
_cell.angle_gamma   90.00
#
_symmetry.space_group_name_H-M   'P 1'
#
loop_
_entity.id
_entity.type
_entity.pdbx_description
1 polymer ?
#
loop_
_entity_poly.entity_id
_entity_poly.type
_entity_poly.pdbx_seq_one_letter_code
_entity_poly.pdbx_strand_id
1 'polypeptide(L)'
;SSRELAEAEAVQHFARFLIGMDPMRIEHIWQKCYRSNYHEGGRVLTGAISAIDIALWDIRGKKLGVPVYQLLGGACREHVFGFPTLSMNDPDCLAKCQDYIDQGWPCLRLGAATPIPGWAKALHSADPDPDNMFEPRASIAETVEVLTELRAKLDKAIPLGVEYHHRLSVAEAASFCQQAPTGSLAFLEEPIRDETPEAYAMLRQMTGVPFAIGEEWASKWQARPYIEQGL
;
A
#
# COMPACT_ATOMS: atom_id res chain seq x y z
N SER A 1 -4.86 12.16 -3.26
CA SER A 1 -4.04 12.09 -4.49
C SER A 1 -4.58 13.13 -5.44
N SER A 2 -3.71 13.84 -6.16
CA SER A 2 -4.06 14.74 -7.27
C SER A 2 -3.55 14.20 -8.62
N ARG A 3 -3.00 12.98 -8.61
CA ARG A 3 -2.35 12.34 -9.76
C ARG A 3 -3.36 11.84 -10.77
N GLU A 4 -4.59 11.54 -10.36
CA GLU A 4 -5.63 10.96 -11.19
C GLU A 4 -5.97 11.81 -12.43
N LEU A 5 -5.89 13.14 -12.32
CA LEU A 5 -6.08 14.03 -13.48
C LEU A 5 -4.92 13.92 -14.47
N ALA A 6 -3.69 13.82 -13.97
CA ALA A 6 -2.51 13.63 -14.82
C ALA A 6 -2.49 12.24 -15.47
N GLU A 7 -2.91 11.21 -14.74
CA GLU A 7 -3.06 9.84 -15.24
C GLU A 7 -4.13 9.76 -16.34
N ALA A 8 -5.27 10.45 -16.16
CA ALA A 8 -6.32 10.51 -17.18
C ALA A 8 -5.80 11.13 -18.50
N GLU A 9 -5.06 12.23 -18.42
CA GLU A 9 -4.44 12.85 -19.60
C GLU A 9 -3.35 11.97 -20.23
N ALA A 10 -2.58 11.22 -19.42
CA ALA A 10 -1.62 10.25 -19.93
C ALA A 10 -2.31 9.11 -20.72
N VAL A 11 -3.48 8.65 -20.29
CA VAL A 11 -4.30 7.71 -21.06
C VAL A 11 -4.74 8.31 -22.39
N GLN A 12 -5.22 9.57 -22.40
CA GLN A 12 -5.58 10.27 -23.64
C GLN A 12 -4.38 10.42 -24.59
N HIS A 13 -3.20 10.70 -24.04
CA HIS A 13 -1.97 10.75 -24.81
C HIS A 13 -1.67 9.41 -25.50
N PHE A 14 -1.72 8.30 -24.76
CA PHE A 14 -1.49 6.96 -25.33
C PHE A 14 -2.54 6.57 -26.38
N ALA A 15 -3.81 6.96 -26.19
CA ALA A 15 -4.89 6.66 -27.14
C ALA A 15 -4.56 7.08 -28.58
N ARG A 16 -3.84 8.20 -28.76
CA ARG A 16 -3.43 8.73 -30.08
C ARG A 16 -2.73 7.70 -30.98
N PHE A 17 -2.06 6.72 -30.41
CA PHE A 17 -1.36 5.67 -31.15
C PHE A 17 -1.83 4.25 -30.83
N LEU A 18 -2.75 4.08 -29.89
CA LEU A 18 -3.35 2.78 -29.56
C LEU A 18 -4.63 2.50 -30.35
N ILE A 19 -5.38 3.53 -30.74
CA ILE A 19 -6.60 3.36 -31.54
C ILE A 19 -6.26 2.69 -32.89
N GLY A 20 -6.99 1.62 -33.21
CA GLY A 20 -6.77 0.79 -34.39
C GLY A 20 -5.80 -0.37 -34.19
N MET A 21 -5.13 -0.48 -33.03
CA MET A 21 -4.31 -1.64 -32.70
C MET A 21 -5.16 -2.84 -32.27
N ASP A 22 -4.65 -4.05 -32.50
CA ASP A 22 -5.24 -5.27 -31.98
C ASP A 22 -5.03 -5.37 -30.45
N PRO A 23 -6.09 -5.33 -29.62
CA PRO A 23 -5.98 -5.39 -28.16
C PRO A 23 -5.42 -6.72 -27.65
N MET A 24 -5.40 -7.76 -28.50
CA MET A 24 -4.79 -9.04 -28.14
C MET A 24 -3.26 -8.99 -28.09
N ARG A 25 -2.63 -7.92 -28.59
CA ARG A 25 -1.17 -7.73 -28.54
C ARG A 25 -0.74 -6.99 -27.26
N ILE A 26 -1.19 -7.46 -26.09
CA ILE A 26 -0.99 -6.81 -24.78
C ILE A 26 0.48 -6.44 -24.54
N GLU A 27 1.40 -7.40 -24.64
CA GLU A 27 2.84 -7.14 -24.45
C GLU A 27 3.38 -6.07 -25.41
N HIS A 28 2.94 -6.09 -26.67
CA HIS A 28 3.37 -5.09 -27.63
C HIS A 28 2.84 -3.68 -27.28
N ILE A 29 1.59 -3.59 -26.84
CA ILE A 29 0.98 -2.34 -26.38
C ILE A 29 1.71 -1.82 -25.13
N TRP A 30 1.93 -2.69 -24.14
CA TRP A 30 2.67 -2.35 -22.93
C TRP A 30 4.07 -1.80 -23.26
N GLN A 31 4.85 -2.52 -24.09
CA GLN A 31 6.18 -2.09 -24.52
C GLN A 31 6.13 -0.79 -25.31
N LYS A 32 5.11 -0.59 -26.16
CA LYS A 32 4.93 0.64 -26.91
C LYS A 32 4.72 1.82 -25.96
N CYS A 33 3.79 1.71 -25.01
CA CYS A 33 3.52 2.78 -24.05
C CYS A 33 4.71 3.04 -23.12
N TYR A 34 5.39 2.00 -22.64
CA TYR A 34 6.53 2.16 -21.72
C TYR A 34 7.76 2.76 -22.42
N ARG A 35 8.09 2.28 -23.63
CA ARG A 35 9.32 2.67 -24.33
C ARG A 35 9.17 3.90 -25.23
N SER A 36 7.95 4.34 -25.56
CA SER A 36 7.74 5.53 -26.42
C SER A 36 8.04 6.86 -25.72
N ASN A 37 8.04 6.89 -24.38
CA ASN A 37 8.14 8.13 -23.62
C ASN A 37 9.57 8.64 -23.40
N TYR A 38 10.58 7.95 -23.94
CA TYR A 38 12.02 8.14 -23.68
C TYR A 38 12.42 7.97 -22.21
N HIS A 39 11.76 8.67 -21.28
CA HIS A 39 11.83 8.48 -19.84
C HIS A 39 10.86 7.39 -19.37
N GLU A 40 11.27 6.61 -18.37
CA GLU A 40 10.57 5.43 -17.82
C GLU A 40 9.27 5.71 -17.04
N GLY A 41 8.76 6.94 -17.09
CA GLY A 41 7.37 7.27 -16.84
C GLY A 41 6.90 7.46 -15.40
N GLY A 42 7.70 7.08 -14.40
CA GLY A 42 7.40 7.33 -12.98
C GLY A 42 6.00 6.82 -12.56
N ARG A 43 5.48 7.28 -11.41
CA ARG A 43 4.19 6.81 -10.88
C ARG A 43 2.97 7.16 -11.77
N VAL A 44 3.00 8.31 -12.45
CA VAL A 44 1.87 8.79 -13.27
C VAL A 44 1.75 8.01 -14.59
N LEU A 45 2.81 7.90 -15.40
CA LEU A 45 2.67 7.20 -16.68
C LEU A 45 2.51 5.69 -16.45
N THR A 46 3.17 5.11 -15.45
CA THR A 46 2.96 3.69 -15.11
C THR A 46 1.56 3.42 -14.57
N GLY A 47 0.95 4.35 -13.83
CA GLY A 47 -0.47 4.30 -13.47
C GLY A 47 -1.38 4.24 -14.70
N ALA A 48 -1.16 5.14 -15.67
CA ALA A 48 -1.90 5.12 -16.94
C ALA A 48 -1.67 3.84 -17.77
N ILE A 49 -0.43 3.33 -17.82
CA ILE A 49 -0.12 2.04 -18.47
C ILE A 49 -0.86 0.90 -17.77
N SER A 50 -0.91 0.90 -16.43
CA SER A 50 -1.61 -0.13 -15.65
C SER A 50 -3.11 -0.14 -15.93
N ALA A 51 -3.73 1.05 -16.03
CA ALA A 51 -5.14 1.17 -16.39
C ALA A 51 -5.44 0.58 -17.78
N ILE A 52 -4.57 0.83 -18.76
CA ILE A 52 -4.69 0.26 -20.11
C ILE A 52 -4.48 -1.27 -20.07
N ASP A 53 -3.46 -1.76 -19.37
CA ASP A 53 -3.15 -3.20 -19.30
C ASP A 53 -4.31 -4.00 -18.70
N ILE A 54 -4.89 -3.52 -17.58
CA ILE A 54 -6.09 -4.11 -16.96
C ILE A 54 -7.25 -4.18 -17.96
N ALA A 55 -7.51 -3.10 -18.70
CA ALA A 55 -8.56 -3.05 -19.70
C ALA A 55 -8.32 -4.03 -20.86
N LEU A 56 -7.07 -4.20 -21.30
CA LEU A 56 -6.72 -5.16 -22.35
C LEU A 56 -6.89 -6.62 -21.89
N TRP A 57 -6.53 -6.92 -20.64
CA TRP A 57 -6.78 -8.25 -20.07
C TRP A 57 -8.28 -8.54 -19.92
N ASP A 58 -9.07 -7.55 -19.52
CA ASP A 58 -10.54 -7.65 -19.47
C ASP A 58 -11.12 -7.93 -20.88
N ILE A 59 -10.69 -7.19 -21.90
CA ILE A 59 -11.07 -7.45 -23.31
C ILE A 59 -10.71 -8.88 -23.73
N ARG A 60 -9.50 -9.33 -23.41
CA ARG A 60 -9.04 -10.69 -23.75
C ARG A 60 -9.90 -11.75 -23.06
N GLY A 61 -10.20 -11.59 -21.77
CA GLY A 61 -11.08 -12.49 -21.02
C GLY A 61 -12.49 -12.55 -21.61
N LYS A 62 -13.10 -11.38 -21.86
CA LYS A 62 -14.43 -11.26 -22.49
C LYS A 62 -14.47 -11.90 -23.88
N LYS A 63 -13.45 -11.68 -24.72
CA LYS A 63 -13.38 -12.26 -26.08
C LYS A 63 -13.26 -13.78 -26.05
N LEU A 64 -12.56 -14.34 -25.07
CA LEU A 64 -12.35 -15.78 -24.94
C LEU A 64 -13.41 -16.48 -24.08
N GLY A 65 -14.32 -15.73 -23.45
CA GLY A 65 -15.36 -16.27 -22.58
C GLY A 65 -14.83 -16.90 -21.29
N VAL A 66 -13.67 -16.44 -20.79
CA VAL A 66 -13.04 -16.95 -19.57
C VAL A 66 -12.68 -15.82 -18.59
N PRO A 67 -12.71 -16.07 -17.27
CA PRO A 67 -12.24 -15.08 -16.31
C PRO A 67 -10.73 -14.87 -16.44
N VAL A 68 -10.26 -13.63 -16.19
CA VAL A 68 -8.85 -13.24 -16.41
C VAL A 68 -7.86 -14.14 -15.66
N TYR A 69 -8.18 -14.61 -14.45
CA TYR A 69 -7.28 -15.47 -13.68
C TYR A 69 -6.95 -16.80 -14.40
N GLN A 70 -7.83 -17.33 -15.26
CA GLN A 70 -7.53 -18.51 -16.07
C GLN A 70 -6.45 -18.23 -17.11
N LEU A 71 -6.43 -17.01 -17.65
CA LEU A 71 -5.40 -16.57 -18.58
C LEU A 71 -4.05 -16.31 -17.89
N LEU A 72 -4.07 -16.05 -16.58
CA LEU A 72 -2.89 -15.81 -15.74
C LEU A 72 -2.32 -17.09 -15.13
N GLY A 73 -2.82 -18.28 -15.50
CA GLY A 73 -2.31 -19.57 -15.04
C GLY A 73 -3.28 -20.40 -14.19
N GLY A 74 -4.51 -19.92 -13.98
CA GLY A 74 -5.53 -20.65 -13.24
C GLY A 74 -5.54 -20.35 -11.74
N ALA A 75 -6.52 -20.92 -11.04
CA ALA A 75 -6.68 -20.72 -9.60
C ALA A 75 -5.68 -21.58 -8.80
N CYS A 76 -4.91 -20.95 -7.91
CA CYS A 76 -4.02 -21.65 -6.96
C CYS A 76 -4.66 -21.87 -5.58
N ARG A 77 -5.89 -21.38 -5.38
CA ARG A 77 -6.69 -21.47 -4.15
C ARG A 77 -8.15 -21.14 -4.45
N GLU A 78 -9.06 -21.57 -3.60
CA GLU A 78 -10.50 -21.31 -3.73
C GLU A 78 -10.89 -19.89 -3.30
N HIS A 79 -10.24 -19.36 -2.26
CA HIS A 79 -10.54 -18.04 -1.69
C HIS A 79 -9.26 -17.29 -1.35
N VAL A 80 -9.32 -15.95 -1.43
CA VAL A 80 -8.28 -15.03 -0.96
C VAL A 80 -8.83 -14.31 0.25
N PHE A 81 -8.14 -14.41 1.39
CA PHE A 81 -8.50 -13.63 2.56
C PHE A 81 -8.11 -12.17 2.37
N GLY A 82 -9.04 -11.26 2.67
CA GLY A 82 -8.73 -9.84 2.83
C GLY A 82 -8.50 -9.48 4.29
N PHE A 83 -8.20 -8.21 4.54
CA PHE A 83 -8.21 -7.61 5.86
C PHE A 83 -8.91 -6.26 5.81
N PRO A 84 -9.74 -5.93 6.81
CA PRO A 84 -10.23 -4.57 6.96
C PRO A 84 -9.09 -3.66 7.43
N THR A 85 -9.10 -2.42 6.94
CA THR A 85 -8.28 -1.34 7.51
C THR A 85 -9.14 -0.51 8.44
N LEU A 86 -8.74 -0.38 9.70
CA LEU A 86 -9.35 0.53 10.67
C LEU A 86 -8.36 1.61 11.11
N SER A 87 -8.83 2.59 11.87
CA SER A 87 -8.00 3.64 12.45
C SER A 87 -7.98 3.51 13.98
N MET A 88 -6.79 3.54 14.58
CA MET A 88 -6.68 3.59 16.05
C MET A 88 -7.17 4.92 16.65
N ASN A 89 -7.31 5.97 15.84
CA ASN A 89 -7.89 7.24 16.26
C ASN A 89 -9.43 7.21 16.35
N ASP A 90 -10.06 6.10 15.92
CA ASP A 90 -11.50 5.92 16.01
C ASP A 90 -11.89 5.59 17.46
N PRO A 91 -12.76 6.36 18.12
CA PRO A 91 -13.20 6.07 19.49
C PRO A 91 -13.82 4.68 19.65
N ASP A 92 -14.41 4.13 18.58
CA ASP A 92 -15.01 2.80 18.56
C ASP A 92 -14.05 1.73 18.02
N CYS A 93 -12.75 2.02 17.88
CA CYS A 93 -11.75 1.13 17.27
C CYS A 93 -11.81 -0.29 17.85
N LEU A 94 -11.82 -0.42 19.17
CA LEU A 94 -11.90 -1.73 19.84
C LEU A 94 -13.17 -2.50 19.47
N ALA A 95 -14.33 -1.83 19.52
CA ALA A 95 -15.61 -2.46 19.22
C ALA A 95 -15.68 -2.90 17.74
N LYS A 96 -15.15 -2.08 16.82
CA LYS A 96 -15.07 -2.42 15.39
C LYS A 96 -14.10 -3.56 15.13
N CYS A 97 -12.96 -3.60 15.81
CA CYS A 97 -12.03 -4.73 15.71
C CYS A 97 -12.70 -6.03 16.16
N GLN A 98 -13.43 -5.99 17.29
CA GLN A 98 -14.16 -7.16 17.78
C GLN A 98 -15.25 -7.60 16.81
N ASP A 99 -16.02 -6.66 16.24
CA ASP A 99 -17.05 -6.95 15.23
C ASP A 99 -16.48 -7.66 14.00
N TYR A 100 -15.34 -7.20 13.46
CA TYR A 100 -14.68 -7.90 12.34
C TYR A 100 -14.14 -9.29 12.75
N ILE A 101 -13.64 -9.45 13.98
CA ILE A 101 -13.21 -10.77 14.47
C ILE A 101 -14.42 -11.71 14.58
N ASP A 102 -15.55 -11.23 15.11
CA ASP A 102 -16.79 -12.00 15.26
C ASP A 102 -17.41 -12.39 13.90
N GLN A 103 -17.21 -11.56 12.88
CA GLN A 103 -17.55 -11.87 11.48
C GLN A 103 -16.59 -12.89 10.82
N GLY A 104 -15.52 -13.29 11.50
CA GLY A 104 -14.57 -14.29 11.02
C GLY A 104 -13.43 -13.75 10.15
N TRP A 105 -13.12 -12.45 10.24
CA TRP A 105 -11.96 -11.89 9.53
C TRP A 105 -10.65 -12.42 10.15
N PRO A 106 -9.73 -12.96 9.32
CA PRO A 106 -8.58 -13.69 9.82
C PRO A 106 -7.41 -12.79 10.22
N CYS A 107 -7.45 -11.49 9.91
CA CYS A 107 -6.43 -10.51 10.25
C CYS A 107 -7.00 -9.09 10.14
N LEU A 108 -6.35 -8.15 10.83
CA LEU A 108 -6.71 -6.73 10.84
C LEU A 108 -5.49 -5.87 10.49
N ARG A 109 -5.71 -4.73 9.81
CA ARG A 109 -4.70 -3.67 9.66
C ARG A 109 -5.23 -2.39 10.32
N LEU A 110 -4.37 -1.73 11.10
CA LEU A 110 -4.71 -0.52 11.81
C LEU A 110 -3.78 0.64 11.42
N GLY A 111 -4.34 1.76 10.99
CA GLY A 111 -3.59 3.01 10.92
C GLY A 111 -3.25 3.53 12.32
N ALA A 112 -2.12 4.24 12.43
CA ALA A 112 -1.66 4.89 13.66
C ALA A 112 -2.76 5.70 14.38
N ALA A 113 -2.60 5.89 15.70
CA ALA A 113 -3.60 6.51 16.57
C ALA A 113 -3.71 8.03 16.41
N THR A 114 -2.80 8.67 15.67
CA THR A 114 -2.92 10.08 15.32
C THR A 114 -3.46 10.26 13.90
N PRO A 115 -4.26 11.32 13.65
CA PRO A 115 -4.57 11.73 12.28
C PRO A 115 -3.28 11.93 11.48
N ILE A 116 -3.18 11.27 10.34
CA ILE A 116 -2.10 11.53 9.39
C ILE A 116 -2.57 12.67 8.46
N PRO A 117 -1.94 13.86 8.50
CA PRO A 117 -2.33 14.99 7.66
C PRO A 117 -2.24 14.62 6.17
N GLY A 118 -3.22 15.04 5.38
CA GLY A 118 -3.27 14.84 3.92
C GLY A 118 -4.29 13.81 3.40
N TRP A 119 -5.07 13.17 4.28
CA TRP A 119 -6.14 12.25 3.85
C TRP A 119 -7.46 12.95 3.50
N ALA A 120 -7.66 14.20 3.96
CA ALA A 120 -8.92 14.92 3.76
C ALA A 120 -9.13 15.29 2.28
N LYS A 121 -10.27 14.82 1.74
CA LYS A 121 -10.79 14.94 0.37
C LYS A 121 -10.80 16.35 -0.28
N ALA A 122 -10.47 17.41 0.46
CA ALA A 122 -10.39 18.73 -0.12
C ALA A 122 -9.00 18.91 -0.74
N LEU A 123 -8.95 19.16 -2.04
CA LEU A 123 -7.76 19.56 -2.78
C LEU A 123 -6.84 20.39 -1.89
N HIS A 124 -5.68 19.80 -1.61
CA HIS A 124 -4.55 20.35 -0.88
C HIS A 124 -4.58 21.88 -0.81
N SER A 125 -4.96 22.44 0.35
CA SER A 125 -4.51 23.78 0.69
C SER A 125 -2.99 23.74 0.53
N ALA A 126 -2.46 24.52 -0.41
CA ALA A 126 -1.05 24.45 -0.79
C ALA A 126 -0.11 24.79 0.37
N ASP A 127 -0.66 25.34 1.45
CA ASP A 127 0.07 25.66 2.68
C ASP A 127 -0.10 24.54 3.71
N PRO A 128 1.00 24.09 4.34
CA PRO A 128 0.93 23.20 5.49
C PRO A 128 0.17 23.91 6.61
N ASP A 129 -0.88 23.27 7.11
CA ASP A 129 -1.61 23.75 8.29
C ASP A 129 -0.72 23.52 9.54
N PRO A 130 -0.19 24.59 10.17
CA PRO A 130 0.70 24.45 11.32
C PRO A 130 0.00 23.84 12.54
N ASP A 131 -1.33 23.93 12.62
CA ASP A 131 -2.14 23.34 13.69
C ASP A 131 -2.45 21.85 13.43
N ASN A 132 -2.03 21.32 12.28
CA ASN A 132 -2.24 19.95 11.83
C ASN A 132 -0.91 19.31 11.37
N MET A 133 0.18 19.61 12.07
CA MET A 133 1.48 18.97 11.85
C MET A 133 1.52 17.58 12.50
N PHE A 134 2.07 16.60 11.78
CA PHE A 134 2.31 15.28 12.33
C PHE A 134 3.57 15.30 13.21
N GLU A 135 3.43 14.97 14.49
CA GLU A 135 4.56 14.81 15.42
C GLU A 135 4.82 13.31 15.68
N PRO A 136 5.91 12.73 15.15
CA PRO A 136 6.16 11.30 15.20
C PRO A 136 6.21 10.72 16.62
N ARG A 137 6.82 11.43 17.58
CA ARG A 137 6.98 10.88 18.94
C ARG A 137 5.66 10.81 19.70
N ALA A 138 4.81 11.83 19.53
CA ALA A 138 3.46 11.81 20.09
C ALA A 138 2.64 10.68 19.46
N SER A 139 2.70 10.55 18.13
CA SER A 139 2.04 9.47 17.39
C SER A 139 2.45 8.08 17.86
N ILE A 140 3.75 7.85 18.09
CA ILE A 140 4.26 6.58 18.62
C ILE A 140 3.69 6.30 20.01
N ALA A 141 3.73 7.27 20.92
CA ALA A 141 3.24 7.09 22.28
C ALA A 141 1.75 6.71 22.30
N GLU A 142 0.91 7.45 21.58
CA GLU A 142 -0.53 7.20 21.49
C GLU A 142 -0.84 5.85 20.80
N THR A 143 -0.12 5.54 19.72
CA THR A 143 -0.32 4.28 18.98
C THR A 143 0.05 3.08 19.84
N VAL A 144 1.13 3.16 20.63
CA VAL A 144 1.54 2.10 21.55
C VAL A 144 0.51 1.92 22.68
N GLU A 145 -0.05 3.00 23.20
CA GLU A 145 -1.10 2.95 24.23
C GLU A 145 -2.34 2.20 23.72
N VAL A 146 -2.88 2.64 22.56
CA VAL A 146 -4.06 1.99 21.96
C VAL A 146 -3.76 0.55 21.55
N LEU A 147 -2.60 0.27 20.95
CA LEU A 147 -2.20 -1.09 20.58
C LEU A 147 -2.11 -2.01 21.81
N THR A 148 -1.61 -1.49 22.93
CA THR A 148 -1.54 -2.24 24.20
C THR A 148 -2.93 -2.56 24.72
N GLU A 149 -3.87 -1.61 24.67
CA GLU A 149 -5.26 -1.84 25.05
C GLU A 149 -5.92 -2.90 24.15
N LEU A 150 -5.78 -2.77 22.83
CA LEU A 150 -6.33 -3.73 21.87
C LEU A 150 -5.78 -5.13 22.12
N ARG A 151 -4.47 -5.28 22.33
CA ARG A 151 -3.85 -6.59 22.61
C ARG A 151 -4.19 -7.17 23.99
N ALA A 152 -4.67 -6.35 24.92
CA ALA A 152 -5.20 -6.82 26.20
C ALA A 152 -6.62 -7.39 26.08
N LYS A 153 -7.42 -6.90 25.12
CA LYS A 153 -8.86 -7.19 25.02
C LYS A 153 -9.24 -8.09 23.85
N LEU A 154 -8.52 -8.04 22.73
CA LEU A 154 -8.76 -8.86 21.54
C LEU A 154 -8.04 -10.20 21.64
N ASP A 155 -8.50 -11.17 20.84
CA ASP A 155 -7.80 -12.45 20.69
C ASP A 155 -6.37 -12.23 20.15
N LYS A 156 -5.39 -12.71 20.90
CA LYS A 156 -3.96 -12.61 20.59
C LYS A 156 -3.56 -13.45 19.38
N ALA A 157 -4.37 -14.44 19.01
CA ALA A 157 -4.12 -15.26 17.82
C ALA A 157 -4.36 -14.49 16.51
N ILE A 158 -5.14 -13.40 16.54
CA ILE A 158 -5.43 -12.59 15.36
C ILE A 158 -4.18 -11.79 14.95
N PRO A 159 -3.63 -12.01 13.73
CA PRO A 159 -2.59 -11.17 13.16
C PRO A 159 -3.09 -9.71 13.04
N LEU A 160 -2.28 -8.78 13.54
CA LEU A 160 -2.55 -7.36 13.49
C LEU A 160 -1.36 -6.66 12.85
N GLY A 161 -1.62 -5.92 11.77
CA GLY A 161 -0.65 -5.01 11.17
C GLY A 161 -0.88 -3.57 11.62
N VAL A 162 0.20 -2.79 11.71
CA VAL A 162 0.13 -1.34 11.88
C VAL A 162 0.68 -0.65 10.65
N GLU A 163 0.02 0.41 10.21
CA GLU A 163 0.35 1.22 9.04
C GLU A 163 0.70 2.65 9.46
N TYR A 164 1.85 3.16 9.00
CA TYR A 164 2.37 4.48 9.35
C TYR A 164 2.51 5.45 8.16
N HIS A 165 2.18 5.07 6.93
CA HIS A 165 2.20 5.89 5.72
C HIS A 165 3.48 6.73 5.57
N HIS A 166 4.62 6.10 5.78
CA HIS A 166 5.97 6.63 5.70
C HIS A 166 6.29 7.80 6.65
N ARG A 167 5.54 7.95 7.74
CA ARG A 167 5.66 9.11 8.63
C ARG A 167 6.80 9.05 9.63
N LEU A 168 7.51 7.91 9.73
CA LEU A 168 8.61 7.75 10.67
C LEU A 168 9.96 7.78 9.94
N SER A 169 11.00 8.15 10.66
CA SER A 169 12.39 7.83 10.34
C SER A 169 12.76 6.42 10.80
N VAL A 170 13.95 5.93 10.40
CA VAL A 170 14.48 4.63 10.87
C VAL A 170 14.53 4.56 12.40
N ALA A 171 15.00 5.62 13.07
CA ALA A 171 15.11 5.64 14.52
C ALA A 171 13.73 5.63 15.20
N GLU A 172 12.76 6.33 14.64
CA GLU A 172 11.39 6.39 15.14
C GLU A 172 10.64 5.08 14.92
N ALA A 173 10.77 4.46 13.76
CA ALA A 173 10.20 3.15 13.48
C ALA A 173 10.77 2.06 14.39
N ALA A 174 12.10 2.08 14.63
CA ALA A 174 12.74 1.20 15.60
C ALA A 174 12.23 1.45 17.03
N SER A 175 12.10 2.72 17.42
CA SER A 175 11.55 3.13 18.71
C SER A 175 10.11 2.64 18.91
N PHE A 176 9.26 2.77 17.89
CA PHE A 176 7.90 2.21 17.90
C PHE A 176 7.91 0.70 18.14
N CYS A 177 8.72 -0.04 17.38
CA CYS A 177 8.81 -1.50 17.53
C CYS A 177 9.28 -1.95 18.91
N GLN A 178 10.16 -1.17 19.56
CA GLN A 178 10.68 -1.48 20.90
C GLN A 178 9.69 -1.13 22.02
N GLN A 179 8.81 -0.16 21.79
CA GLN A 179 7.78 0.24 22.75
C GLN A 179 6.50 -0.60 22.62
N ALA A 180 6.19 -1.10 21.41
CA ALA A 180 5.05 -1.98 21.19
C ALA A 180 5.20 -3.29 21.99
N PRO A 181 4.11 -3.86 22.54
CA PRO A 181 4.19 -5.11 23.28
C PRO A 181 4.77 -6.24 22.42
N THR A 182 5.70 -7.04 22.96
CA THR A 182 6.33 -8.14 22.21
C THR A 182 5.28 -9.10 21.63
N GLY A 183 5.39 -9.38 20.33
CA GLY A 183 4.45 -10.26 19.62
C GLY A 183 3.09 -9.61 19.27
N SER A 184 2.94 -8.30 19.49
CA SER A 184 1.71 -7.57 19.15
C SER A 184 1.53 -7.29 17.66
N LEU A 185 2.58 -7.39 16.85
CA LEU A 185 2.56 -7.02 15.43
C LEU A 185 2.87 -8.24 14.57
N ALA A 186 1.99 -8.51 13.60
CA ALA A 186 2.23 -9.47 12.53
C ALA A 186 3.05 -8.84 11.39
N PHE A 187 2.84 -7.55 11.13
CA PHE A 187 3.62 -6.76 10.19
C PHE A 187 3.54 -5.27 10.54
N LEU A 188 4.50 -4.51 10.03
CA LEU A 188 4.53 -3.06 10.04
C LEU A 188 4.56 -2.58 8.59
N GLU A 189 3.50 -1.90 8.18
CA GLU A 189 3.34 -1.40 6.81
C GLU A 189 3.88 0.02 6.69
N GLU A 190 4.69 0.21 5.64
CA GLU A 190 5.27 1.47 5.21
C GLU A 190 5.69 2.41 6.36
N PRO A 191 6.52 1.97 7.33
CA PRO A 191 6.88 2.82 8.47
C PRO A 191 7.70 4.03 8.04
N ILE A 192 8.55 3.85 7.02
CA ILE A 192 9.47 4.85 6.51
C ILE A 192 9.34 4.96 4.98
N ARG A 193 9.90 6.03 4.42
CA ARG A 193 10.02 6.25 2.98
C ARG A 193 10.87 5.19 2.28
N ASP A 194 10.48 4.80 1.06
CA ASP A 194 11.01 3.66 0.32
C ASP A 194 12.02 4.04 -0.78
N GLU A 195 12.41 5.31 -0.89
CA GLU A 195 13.37 5.76 -1.90
C GLU A 195 14.80 5.28 -1.63
N THR A 196 15.10 4.83 -0.41
CA THR A 196 16.44 4.38 0.02
C THR A 196 16.35 2.98 0.64
N PRO A 197 16.57 1.89 -0.13
CA PRO A 197 16.56 0.53 0.39
C PRO A 197 17.50 0.30 1.59
N GLU A 198 18.64 1.01 1.63
CA GLU A 198 19.60 0.93 2.73
C GLU A 198 18.98 1.37 4.07
N ALA A 199 18.00 2.27 4.05
CA ALA A 199 17.29 2.69 5.26
C ALA A 199 16.44 1.55 5.83
N TYR A 200 15.78 0.76 4.97
CA TYR A 200 15.09 -0.46 5.37
C TYR A 200 16.07 -1.54 5.84
N ALA A 201 17.23 -1.67 5.20
CA ALA A 201 18.29 -2.59 5.64
C ALA A 201 18.78 -2.25 7.06
N MET A 202 18.95 -0.96 7.37
CA MET A 202 19.26 -0.51 8.73
C MET A 202 18.13 -0.82 9.71
N LEU A 203 16.89 -0.48 9.36
CA LEU A 203 15.73 -0.73 10.22
C LEU A 203 15.55 -2.23 10.52
N ARG A 204 15.79 -3.10 9.53
CA ARG A 204 15.70 -4.57 9.67
C ARG A 204 16.67 -5.13 10.71
N GLN A 205 17.78 -4.44 10.98
CA GLN A 205 18.73 -4.82 12.04
C GLN A 205 18.25 -4.43 13.45
N MET A 206 17.21 -3.60 13.56
CA MET A 206 16.74 -3.00 14.82
C MET A 206 15.41 -3.56 15.32
N THR A 207 14.72 -4.39 14.53
CA THR A 207 13.44 -5.01 14.88
C THR A 207 13.25 -6.36 14.20
N GLY A 208 12.55 -7.28 14.86
CA GLY A 208 12.13 -8.56 14.30
C GLY A 208 10.75 -8.54 13.63
N VAL A 209 10.06 -7.39 13.62
CA VAL A 209 8.73 -7.25 13.01
C VAL A 209 8.86 -7.30 11.48
N PRO A 210 8.07 -8.14 10.78
CA PRO A 210 8.05 -8.16 9.32
C PRO A 210 7.56 -6.82 8.73
N PHE A 211 8.10 -6.42 7.57
CA PHE A 211 7.64 -5.22 6.86
C PHE A 211 6.72 -5.57 5.71
N ALA A 212 5.72 -4.72 5.48
CA ALA A 212 4.93 -4.68 4.26
C ALA A 212 5.19 -3.34 3.56
N ILE A 213 5.60 -3.39 2.29
CA ILE A 213 6.01 -2.21 1.52
C ILE A 213 5.65 -2.39 0.05
N GLY A 214 5.38 -1.29 -0.65
CA GLY A 214 5.43 -1.26 -2.11
C GLY A 214 4.18 -0.75 -2.81
N GLU A 215 3.20 -0.17 -2.12
CA GLU A 215 2.08 0.51 -2.81
C GLU A 215 2.57 1.71 -3.64
N GLU A 216 3.71 2.29 -3.24
CA GLU A 216 4.38 3.38 -3.93
C GLU A 216 5.32 2.94 -5.07
N TRP A 217 5.54 1.63 -5.26
CA TRP A 217 6.36 1.10 -6.35
C TRP A 217 5.60 1.12 -7.67
N ALA A 218 6.21 1.75 -8.68
CA ALA A 218 5.68 1.87 -10.03
C ALA A 218 6.25 0.83 -11.01
N SER A 219 7.26 0.06 -10.60
CA SER A 219 7.86 -0.95 -11.48
C SER A 219 8.63 -2.03 -10.71
N LYS A 220 8.88 -3.15 -11.39
CA LYS A 220 9.78 -4.21 -10.90
C LYS A 220 11.20 -3.72 -10.58
N TRP A 221 11.65 -2.61 -11.16
CA TRP A 221 12.97 -2.06 -10.92
C TRP A 221 13.10 -1.40 -9.55
N GLN A 222 12.00 -0.81 -9.05
CA GLN A 222 11.95 -0.27 -7.68
C GLN A 222 11.83 -1.40 -6.65
N ALA A 223 11.06 -2.45 -6.95
CA ALA A 223 10.95 -3.62 -6.08
C ALA A 223 12.25 -4.45 -5.99
N ARG A 224 13.04 -4.49 -7.08
CA ARG A 224 14.25 -5.33 -7.19
C ARG A 224 15.21 -5.24 -5.99
N PRO A 225 15.72 -4.06 -5.57
CA PRO A 225 16.67 -3.98 -4.47
C PRO A 225 16.11 -4.53 -3.15
N TYR A 226 14.82 -4.38 -2.89
CA TYR A 226 14.16 -4.92 -1.71
C TYR A 226 14.12 -6.44 -1.71
N ILE A 227 13.71 -7.03 -2.84
CA ILE A 227 13.63 -8.49 -3.00
C ILE A 227 15.02 -9.14 -2.95
N GLU A 228 16.01 -8.57 -3.66
CA GLU A 228 17.37 -9.13 -3.73
C GLU A 228 18.09 -9.08 -2.37
N GLN A 229 17.74 -8.12 -1.52
CA GLN A 229 18.34 -7.96 -0.18
C GLN A 229 17.51 -8.63 0.93
N GLY A 230 16.33 -9.17 0.62
CA GLY A 230 15.45 -9.81 1.60
C GLY A 230 14.87 -8.83 2.63
N LEU A 231 14.58 -7.60 2.21
CA LEU A 231 14.07 -6.52 3.05
C LEU A 231 12.57 -6.63 3.31
#